data_AF-A0A0V0SY78-F1
#
_entry.id   AF-A0A0V0SY78-F1
#
_cell.length_a   1.000
_cell.length_b   1.000
_cell.length_c   1.000
_cell.angle_alpha   90.00
_cell.angle_beta   90.00
_cell.angle_gamma   90.00
#
_symmetry.space_group_name_H-M   'P 1'
#
loop_
_entity.id
_entity.type
_entity.pdbx_description
1 polymer ?
#
loop_
_entity_poly.entity_id
_entity_poly.type
_entity_poly.pdbx_seq_one_letter_code
_entity_poly.pdbx_strand_id
1 'polypeptide(L)'
;LLDAYGPEESTGQQIERFHSLHQREGQTVEQYAQEVAEVGRRAGVTERDLVARFAGGITSKEAYLAIRLQEPATLTEARRLVSKVMRSEEDFHQRRQTH
;
A
#
# COMPACT_ATOMS: atom_id res chain seq x y z
N LEU A 1 19.40 30.36 -16.27
CA LEU A 1 19.14 29.38 -15.20
C LEU A 1 18.05 28.45 -15.72
N LEU A 2 18.43 27.44 -16.49
CA LEU A 2 17.51 26.46 -17.06
C LEU A 2 18.01 25.07 -16.67
N ASP A 3 17.10 24.30 -16.09
CA ASP A 3 17.13 22.86 -15.80
C ASP A 3 18.26 22.33 -14.90
N ALA A 4 18.05 22.48 -13.58
CA ALA A 4 18.74 21.67 -12.57
C ALA A 4 18.07 20.30 -12.33
N TYR A 5 16.98 20.00 -13.04
CA TYR A 5 16.23 18.75 -12.92
C TYR A 5 16.02 18.19 -14.32
N GLY A 6 16.39 16.92 -14.53
CA GLY A 6 16.24 16.24 -15.81
C GLY A 6 14.77 16.15 -16.28
N PRO A 7 14.51 15.55 -17.45
CA PRO A 7 13.16 15.48 -18.01
C PRO A 7 12.18 14.84 -17.01
N GLU A 8 11.03 15.48 -16.80
CA GLU A 8 9.95 14.94 -15.98
C GLU A 8 9.52 13.55 -16.50
N GLU A 9 9.24 12.61 -15.59
CA GLU A 9 8.68 11.30 -15.97
C GLU A 9 7.39 11.49 -16.78
N SER A 10 7.30 10.81 -17.91
CA SER A 10 6.05 10.74 -18.68
C SER A 10 4.92 10.08 -17.89
N THR A 11 3.67 10.40 -18.20
CA THR A 11 2.48 9.77 -17.58
C THR A 11 2.52 8.24 -17.68
N GLY A 12 3.01 7.69 -18.80
CA GLY A 12 3.16 6.24 -18.98
C GLY A 12 4.13 5.63 -17.95
N GLN A 13 5.30 6.23 -17.78
CA GLN A 13 6.29 5.79 -16.79
C GLN A 13 5.75 5.88 -15.35
N GLN A 14 4.97 6.91 -15.03
CA GLN A 14 4.35 7.05 -13.72
C GLN A 14 3.33 5.94 -13.44
N ILE A 15 2.52 5.57 -14.43
CA ILE A 15 1.56 4.46 -14.33
C ILE A 15 2.28 3.12 -14.20
N GLU A 16 3.34 2.88 -14.98
CA GLU A 16 4.16 1.67 -14.88
C GLU A 16 4.80 1.55 -13.48
N ARG A 17 5.35 2.65 -12.97
CA ARG A 17 5.90 2.72 -11.61
C ARG A 17 4.85 2.38 -10.57
N PHE A 18 3.65 2.96 -10.67
CA PHE A 18 2.53 2.65 -9.79
C PHE A 18 2.17 1.15 -9.81
N HIS A 19 2.08 0.54 -10.99
CA HIS A 19 1.74 -0.87 -11.11
C HIS A 19 2.82 -1.81 -10.58
N SER A 20 4.09 -1.42 -10.59
CA SER A 20 5.19 -2.21 -10.03
C SER A 20 5.25 -2.24 -8.48
N LEU A 21 4.50 -1.36 -7.81
CA LEU A 21 4.55 -1.24 -6.36
C LEU A 21 4.07 -2.51 -5.64
N HIS A 22 4.90 -2.99 -4.72
CA HIS A 22 4.59 -4.02 -3.74
C HIS A 22 5.32 -3.68 -2.44
N GLN A 23 4.78 -4.14 -1.31
CA GLN A 23 5.41 -3.98 -0.02
C GLN A 23 6.74 -4.74 -0.02
N ARG A 24 7.83 -4.01 0.18
CA ARG A 24 9.17 -4.59 0.25
C ARG A 24 9.38 -5.31 1.58
N GLU A 25 10.31 -6.25 1.61
CA GLU A 25 10.75 -6.88 2.86
C GLU A 25 11.23 -5.82 3.85
N GLY A 26 10.78 -5.90 5.10
CA GLY A 26 11.07 -4.92 6.15
C GLY A 26 10.34 -3.57 6.02
N GLN A 27 9.57 -3.34 4.96
CA GLN A 27 8.74 -2.14 4.83
C GLN A 27 7.47 -2.29 5.67
N THR A 28 7.16 -1.28 6.49
CA THR A 28 5.92 -1.25 7.26
C THR A 28 4.71 -1.01 6.35
N VAL A 29 3.53 -1.42 6.80
CA VAL A 29 2.26 -1.18 6.10
C VAL A 29 2.03 0.32 5.89
N GLU A 30 2.30 1.15 6.90
CA GLU A 30 2.22 2.60 6.80
C GLU A 30 3.11 3.17 5.69
N GLN A 31 4.39 2.76 5.64
CA GLN A 31 5.31 3.21 4.60
C GLN A 31 4.86 2.77 3.22
N TYR A 32 4.36 1.54 3.08
CA TYR A 32 3.87 1.05 1.81
C TYR A 32 2.62 1.79 1.34
N ALA A 33 1.65 2.01 2.23
CA ALA A 33 0.46 2.79 1.93
C ALA A 33 0.81 4.23 1.51
N GLN A 34 1.79 4.85 2.16
CA GLN A 34 2.25 6.19 1.80
C GLN A 34 2.88 6.22 0.40
N GLU A 35 3.72 5.24 0.05
CA GLU A 35 4.31 5.12 -1.28
C GLU A 35 3.25 4.92 -2.37
N VAL A 36 2.25 4.06 -2.14
CA VAL A 36 1.11 3.87 -3.03
C VAL A 36 0.35 5.18 -3.24
N ALA A 37 0.11 5.94 -2.17
CA ALA A 37 -0.59 7.23 -2.25
C ALA A 37 0.21 8.27 -3.03
N GLU A 38 1.51 8.39 -2.77
CA GLU A 38 2.37 9.39 -3.41
C GLU A 38 2.56 9.11 -4.90
N VAL A 39 2.90 7.87 -5.25
CA VAL A 39 3.11 7.47 -6.65
C VAL A 39 1.79 7.51 -7.42
N GLY A 40 0.70 7.01 -6.83
CA GLY A 40 -0.61 7.01 -7.47
C GLY A 40 -1.18 8.42 -7.70
N ARG A 41 -1.03 9.34 -6.74
CA ARG A 41 -1.43 10.75 -6.93
C ARG A 41 -0.67 11.42 -8.07
N ARG A 42 0.64 11.14 -8.21
CA ARG A 42 1.44 11.66 -9.33
C ARG A 42 0.95 11.10 -10.67
N ALA A 43 0.64 9.81 -10.71
CA ALA A 43 0.11 9.14 -11.88
C ALA A 43 -1.38 9.47 -12.20
N GLY A 44 -2.07 10.22 -11.34
CA GLY A 44 -3.47 10.60 -11.54
C GLY A 44 -4.48 9.45 -11.42
N VAL A 45 -4.16 8.38 -10.68
CA VAL A 45 -5.04 7.21 -10.53
C VAL A 45 -6.17 7.46 -9.51
N THR A 46 -7.23 6.65 -9.58
CA THR A 46 -8.39 6.79 -8.68
C THR A 46 -8.16 6.17 -7.31
N GLU A 47 -8.95 6.54 -6.30
CA GLU A 47 -8.94 5.86 -4.98
C GLU A 47 -9.14 4.35 -5.10
N ARG A 48 -10.00 3.91 -6.01
CA ARG A 48 -10.22 2.49 -6.29
C ARG A 48 -8.93 1.81 -6.75
N ASP A 49 -8.16 2.46 -7.61
CA ASP A 49 -6.89 1.92 -8.10
C ASP A 49 -5.83 1.91 -6.98
N LEU A 50 -5.82 2.93 -6.10
CA LEU A 50 -4.98 2.94 -4.90
C LEU A 50 -5.28 1.76 -3.98
N VAL A 51 -6.56 1.52 -3.66
CA VAL A 51 -6.99 0.40 -2.83
C VAL A 51 -6.62 -0.94 -3.47
N ALA A 52 -6.88 -1.09 -4.78
CA ALA A 52 -6.53 -2.30 -5.52
C ALA A 52 -5.02 -2.57 -5.52
N ARG A 53 -4.19 -1.55 -5.74
CA ARG A 53 -2.73 -1.68 -5.74
C ARG A 53 -2.21 -2.01 -4.35
N PHE A 54 -2.71 -1.33 -3.32
CA PHE A 54 -2.35 -1.58 -1.92
C PHE A 54 -2.71 -3.01 -1.51
N ALA A 55 -3.92 -3.47 -1.81
CA ALA A 55 -4.35 -4.83 -1.50
C ALA A 55 -3.52 -5.87 -2.28
N GLY A 56 -3.28 -5.65 -3.57
CA GLY A 56 -2.55 -6.61 -4.40
C GLY A 56 -1.05 -6.64 -4.18
N GLY A 57 -0.47 -5.64 -3.52
CA GLY A 57 0.97 -5.58 -3.25
C GLY A 57 1.37 -5.77 -1.79
N ILE A 58 0.41 -5.90 -0.87
CA ILE A 58 0.71 -6.23 0.52
C ILE A 58 1.19 -7.69 0.65
N THR A 59 2.10 -7.97 1.58
CA THR A 59 2.64 -9.32 1.77
C THR A 59 1.75 -10.22 2.65
N SER A 60 0.93 -9.65 3.54
CA SER A 60 0.02 -10.42 4.40
C SER A 60 -1.22 -10.88 3.65
N LYS A 61 -1.47 -12.19 3.67
CA LYS A 61 -2.66 -12.81 3.06
C LYS A 61 -3.93 -12.43 3.80
N GLU A 62 -3.91 -12.40 5.12
CA GLU A 62 -5.01 -12.06 6.00
C GLU A 62 -5.42 -10.60 5.79
N ALA A 63 -4.45 -9.70 5.64
CA ALA A 63 -4.69 -8.30 5.31
C ALA A 63 -5.37 -8.15 3.93
N TYR A 64 -4.87 -8.87 2.91
CA TYR A 64 -5.50 -8.91 1.59
C TYR A 64 -6.95 -9.40 1.67
N LEU A 65 -7.20 -10.49 2.40
CA LEU A 65 -8.55 -11.03 2.59
C LEU A 65 -9.48 -10.06 3.33
N ALA A 66 -8.98 -9.35 4.34
CA ALA A 66 -9.75 -8.36 5.06
C ALA A 66 -10.20 -7.22 4.13
N ILE A 67 -9.30 -6.70 3.28
CA ILE A 67 -9.65 -5.68 2.29
C ILE A 67 -10.70 -6.21 1.31
N ARG A 68 -10.53 -7.44 0.81
CA ARG A 68 -11.51 -8.05 -0.09
C ARG A 68 -12.89 -8.27 0.53
N LEU A 69 -12.94 -8.53 1.83
CA LEU A 69 -14.20 -8.79 2.53
C LEU A 69 -14.92 -7.49 2.91
N GLN A 70 -14.18 -6.46 3.32
CA GLN A 70 -14.78 -5.20 3.79
C GLN A 70 -14.93 -4.14 2.69
N GLU A 71 -14.28 -4.33 1.54
CA GLU A 71 -14.38 -3.45 0.38
C GLU A 71 -14.25 -1.95 0.73
N PRO A 72 -13.14 -1.54 1.39
CA PRO A 72 -12.94 -0.15 1.80
C PRO A 72 -12.96 0.78 0.58
N ALA A 73 -13.61 1.94 0.72
CA ALA A 73 -13.78 2.89 -0.37
C ALA A 73 -12.52 3.73 -0.63
N THR A 74 -11.64 3.83 0.37
CA THR A 74 -10.43 4.66 0.29
C THR A 74 -9.19 3.94 0.79
N LEU A 75 -8.02 4.38 0.32
CA LEU A 75 -6.73 3.87 0.79
C LEU A 75 -6.54 4.09 2.31
N THR A 76 -7.11 5.16 2.86
CA THR A 76 -7.04 5.44 4.30
C THR A 76 -7.81 4.39 5.11
N GLU A 77 -8.99 4.01 4.66
CA GLU A 77 -9.79 2.94 5.29
C GLU A 77 -9.09 1.59 5.15
N ALA A 78 -8.58 1.27 3.95
CA ALA A 78 -7.84 0.03 3.70
C ALA A 78 -6.61 -0.08 4.62
N ARG A 79 -5.80 0.98 4.73
CA ARG A 79 -4.66 1.02 5.66
C ARG A 79 -5.11 0.80 7.10
N ARG A 80 -6.13 1.51 7.58
CA ARG A 80 -6.63 1.37 8.95
C ARG A 80 -7.11 -0.06 9.24
N LEU A 81 -7.74 -0.70 8.27
CA LEU A 81 -8.16 -2.10 8.37
C LEU A 81 -6.95 -3.03 8.52
N VAL A 82 -5.96 -2.88 7.64
CA VAL A 82 -4.74 -3.70 7.70
C VAL A 82 -4.00 -3.51 9.02
N SER A 83 -3.82 -2.27 9.51
CA SER A 83 -3.12 -2.04 10.78
C SER A 83 -3.80 -2.73 11.96
N LYS A 84 -5.14 -2.88 11.93
CA LYS A 84 -5.88 -3.66 12.95
C LYS A 84 -5.61 -5.15 12.84
N VAL A 85 -5.60 -5.70 11.62
CA VAL A 85 -5.33 -7.13 11.38
C VAL A 85 -3.92 -7.49 11.85
N MET A 86 -2.92 -6.71 11.45
CA MET A 86 -1.52 -6.94 11.82
C MET A 86 -1.28 -6.88 13.33
N ARG A 87 -1.89 -5.92 14.03
CA ARG A 87 -1.82 -5.87 15.50
C ARG A 87 -2.42 -7.12 16.13
N SER A 88 -3.56 -7.60 15.62
CA SER A 88 -4.19 -8.82 16.13
C SER A 88 -3.34 -10.07 15.92
N GLU A 89 -2.62 -10.16 14.79
CA GLU A 89 -1.70 -11.27 14.51
C GLU A 89 -0.47 -11.24 15.42
N GLU A 90 0.11 -10.06 15.62
CA GLU A 90 1.26 -9.88 16.51
C GLU A 90 0.90 -10.23 17.96
N ASP A 91 -0.24 -9.73 18.45
CA ASP A 91 -0.77 -10.07 19.78
C ASP A 91 -1.01 -11.59 19.93
N PHE A 92 -1.51 -12.26 18.89
CA PHE A 92 -1.72 -13.70 18.87
C PHE A 92 -0.40 -14.47 18.94
N HIS A 93 0.61 -14.07 18.15
CA HIS A 93 1.92 -14.70 18.16
C HIS A 93 2.65 -14.53 19.50
N GLN A 94 2.58 -13.34 20.11
CA GLN A 94 3.18 -13.09 21.43
C GLN A 94 2.58 -13.99 22.52
N ARG A 95 1.25 -14.17 22.53
CA ARG A 95 0.56 -15.06 23.48
C ARG A 95 0.95 -16.54 23.32
N ARG A 96 1.30 -16.96 22.10
CA ARG A 96 1.75 -18.33 21.83
C ARG A 96 3.19 -18.60 22.24
N GLN A 97 4.05 -17.57 22.31
CA GLN A 97 5.45 -17.72 22.72
C GLN A 97 5.65 -17.64 24.25
N THR A 98 4.66 -17.12 24.96
CA THR A 98 4.70 -16.93 26.42
C THR A 98 4.10 -18.11 27.20
N HIS A 99 3.75 -19.20 26.52
CA HIS A 99 3.21 -20.45 27.05
C HIS A 99 4.05 -21.65 26.61
#